data_AF-A0A7J9WW46-F1
#
_entry.id   AF-A0A7J9WW46-F1
#
_cell.length_a   1.000
_cell.length_b   1.000
_cell.length_c   1.000
_cell.angle_alpha   90.00
_cell.angle_beta   90.00
_cell.angle_gamma   90.00
#
_symmetry.space_group_name_H-M   'P 1'
#
loop_
_entity.id
_entity.type
_entity.pdbx_description
1 polymer ?
#
loop_
_entity_poly.entity_id
_entity_poly.type
_entity_poly.pdbx_seq_one_letter_code
_entity_poly.pdbx_strand_id
1 'polypeptide(L)' 'MNAADSIAVPAGYRIAHGTGQGLRVSGRGRAPRLLKNEMKGCGPFLHDDPRDRPSEMFGGAVTLHTDERRPSYLLLPVIP' A
#
# COMPACT_ATOMS: atom_id res chain seq x y z
N MET A 1 20.34 7.08 -0.66
CA MET A 1 19.42 8.16 -0.26
C MET A 1 18.51 7.60 0.82
N ASN A 2 18.57 8.15 2.02
CA ASN A 2 17.68 7.73 3.10
C ASN A 2 16.45 8.66 3.04
N ALA A 3 15.40 8.23 2.33
CA ALA A 3 14.12 8.92 2.42
C ALA A 3 13.48 8.52 3.75
N ALA A 4 13.23 9.50 4.61
CA ALA A 4 12.42 9.33 5.80
C ALA A 4 11.17 10.19 5.61
N ASP A 5 10.01 9.55 5.64
CA ASP A 5 8.72 10.22 5.61
C ASP A 5 8.33 10.63 7.04
N SER A 6 7.70 11.80 7.17
CA SER A 6 7.16 12.29 8.45
C SER A 6 5.65 12.47 8.33
N ILE A 7 4.92 11.98 9.34
CA ILE A 7 3.47 12.08 9.41
C ILE A 7 3.03 12.37 10.85
N ALA A 8 2.09 13.30 11.02
CA ALA A 8 1.37 13.50 12.26
C ALA A 8 0.00 12.81 12.16
N VAL A 9 -0.38 12.04 13.18
CA VAL A 9 -1.70 11.38 13.26
C VAL A 9 -2.57 12.18 14.23
N PRO A 10 -3.53 13.00 13.74
CA PRO A 10 -4.34 13.84 14.62
C PRO A 10 -5.31 13.02 15.48
N ALA A 11 -5.87 13.67 16.51
CA ALA A 11 -6.94 13.09 17.31
C ALA A 11 -8.11 12.61 16.42
N GLY A 12 -8.59 11.39 16.66
CA GLY A 12 -9.65 10.76 15.87
C GLY A 12 -9.19 9.97 14.64
N TYR A 13 -7.91 10.03 14.28
CA TYR A 13 -7.34 9.26 13.16
C TYR A 13 -6.62 7.99 13.63
N ARG A 14 -6.40 7.05 12.71
CA ARG A 14 -5.72 5.77 12.96
C ARG A 14 -4.76 5.43 11.84
N ILE A 15 -3.69 4.72 12.18
CA ILE A 15 -2.83 4.05 11.19
C ILE A 15 -3.45 2.69 10.87
N ALA A 16 -3.53 2.37 9.58
CA ALA A 16 -3.96 1.06 9.11
C ALA A 16 -2.90 0.46 8.18
N HIS A 17 -2.72 -0.85 8.26
CA HIS A 17 -1.86 -1.61 7.36
C HIS A 17 -2.71 -2.59 6.56
N GLY A 18 -2.43 -2.70 5.25
CA GLY A 18 -3.06 -3.66 4.36
C GLY A 18 -1.99 -4.42 3.57
N THR A 19 -2.19 -5.73 3.42
CA THR A 19 -1.33 -6.62 2.63
C THR A 19 -1.92 -6.87 1.25
N GLY A 20 -1.09 -7.21 0.26
CA GLY A 20 -1.54 -7.58 -1.09
C GLY A 20 -1.40 -6.45 -2.11
N GLN A 21 -2.43 -6.24 -2.93
CA GLN A 21 -2.41 -5.35 -4.12
C GLN A 21 -2.30 -3.83 -3.84
N GLY A 22 -1.96 -3.44 -2.61
CA GLY A 22 -1.94 -2.03 -2.19
C GLY A 22 -3.34 -1.44 -2.01
N LEU A 23 -3.40 -0.30 -1.33
CA LEU A 23 -4.66 0.39 -1.05
C LEU A 23 -5.25 0.97 -2.34
N ARG A 24 -6.52 0.63 -2.61
CA ARG A 24 -7.34 1.27 -3.65
C ARG A 24 -8.41 2.12 -3.00
N VAL A 25 -8.45 3.39 -3.38
CA VAL A 25 -9.51 4.32 -2.98
C VAL A 25 -10.67 4.18 -3.95
N SER A 26 -11.86 3.88 -3.43
CA SER A 26 -13.10 3.82 -4.20
C SER A 26 -13.57 5.21 -4.60
N GLY A 27 -14.15 5.33 -5.80
CA GLY A 27 -14.63 6.60 -6.35
C GLY A 27 -13.86 7.04 -7.59
N ARG A 28 -14.27 8.19 -8.15
CA ARG A 28 -13.62 8.75 -9.34
C ARG A 28 -12.35 9.48 -8.92
N GLY A 29 -11.20 8.91 -9.27
CA GLY A 29 -9.90 9.54 -9.03
C GLY A 29 -9.71 10.74 -9.96
N ARG A 30 -8.78 11.63 -9.62
CA ARG A 30 -8.37 12.68 -10.57
C ARG A 30 -7.56 12.01 -11.69
N ALA A 31 -7.91 12.27 -12.95
CA ALA A 31 -7.17 11.82 -14.13
C ALA A 31 -6.40 12.99 -14.74
N PRO A 32 -5.10 13.19 -14.43
CA PRO A 32 -4.29 14.20 -15.07
C PRO A 32 -4.18 13.91 -16.58
N ARG A 33 -4.30 14.94 -17.45
CA ARG A 33 -4.26 14.78 -18.91
C ARG A 33 -3.03 14.04 -19.46
N LEU A 34 -1.93 14.07 -18.70
CA LEU A 34 -0.65 13.45 -19.06
C LEU A 34 -0.51 11.99 -18.58
N LEU A 35 -1.49 11.48 -17.82
CA LEU A 35 -1.44 10.17 -17.20
C LEU A 35 -2.59 9.30 -17.71
N LYS A 36 -2.28 8.05 -18.04
CA LYS A 36 -3.25 7.08 -18.59
C LYS A 36 -4.34 6.69 -17.59
N ASN A 37 -4.02 6.71 -16.30
CA ASN A 37 -4.85 6.17 -15.23
C ASN A 37 -5.26 7.24 -14.22
N GLU A 38 -6.46 7.06 -13.65
CA GLU A 38 -6.93 7.83 -12.50
C GLU A 38 -6.08 7.54 -11.25
N MET A 39 -5.87 8.56 -10.42
CA MET A 39 -5.21 8.39 -9.12
C MET A 39 -6.16 7.70 -8.12
N LYS A 40 -5.93 6.41 -7.84
CA LYS A 40 -6.75 5.59 -6.94
C LYS A 40 -5.98 5.06 -5.72
N GLY A 41 -4.90 5.70 -5.32
CA GLY A 41 -4.04 5.24 -4.22
C GLY A 41 -2.56 5.41 -4.57
N CYS A 42 -1.95 4.40 -5.18
CA CYS A 42 -0.54 4.41 -5.65
C CYS A 42 -0.27 5.31 -6.88
N GLY A 43 -0.99 6.42 -7.01
CA GLY A 43 -0.94 7.27 -8.20
C GLY A 43 -1.51 6.58 -9.45
N PRO A 44 -0.99 6.86 -10.65
CA PRO A 44 -1.45 6.26 -11.91
C PRO A 44 -0.81 4.88 -12.19
N PHE A 45 0.02 4.34 -11.30
CA PHE A 45 0.83 3.15 -11.55
C PHE A 45 0.11 1.90 -11.07
N LEU A 46 -0.41 1.10 -12.00
CA LEU A 46 -1.13 -0.14 -11.69
C LEU A 46 -0.18 -1.33 -11.92
N HIS A 47 -0.13 -2.26 -10.98
CA HIS A 47 0.63 -3.52 -11.11
C HIS A 47 -0.22 -4.61 -11.76
N ASP A 48 -0.82 -4.32 -12.92
CA ASP A 48 -1.79 -5.20 -13.60
C ASP A 48 -1.37 -5.64 -15.02
N ASP A 49 -0.19 -5.23 -15.50
CA ASP A 49 0.34 -5.75 -16.77
C ASP A 49 0.77 -7.22 -16.59
N PRO A 50 0.15 -8.19 -17.29
CA PRO A 50 0.46 -9.61 -17.12
C PRO A 50 1.88 -9.98 -17.58
N ARG A 51 2.55 -9.13 -18.37
CA ARG A 51 3.95 -9.33 -18.77
C ARG A 51 4.92 -8.94 -17.67
N ASP A 52 4.58 -7.91 -16.88
CA ASP A 52 5.36 -7.46 -15.70
C ASP A 52 5.02 -8.30 -14.46
N ARG A 53 3.74 -8.65 -14.31
CA ARG A 53 3.17 -9.40 -13.18
C ARG A 53 2.49 -10.71 -13.62
N PRO A 54 3.24 -11.68 -14.19
CA PRO A 54 2.68 -12.97 -14.57
C PRO A 54 2.14 -13.72 -13.35
N SER A 55 0.96 -14.33 -13.51
CA SER A 55 0.24 -14.99 -12.42
C SER A 55 0.98 -16.18 -11.84
N GLU A 56 1.81 -16.89 -12.61
CA GLU A 56 2.60 -18.00 -12.07
C GLU A 56 3.60 -17.54 -11.00
N MET A 57 4.02 -16.27 -11.02
CA MET A 57 4.92 -15.70 -10.02
C MET A 57 4.20 -14.88 -8.94
N PHE A 58 3.16 -14.11 -9.31
CA PHE A 58 2.53 -13.14 -8.40
C PHE A 58 1.14 -13.54 -7.89
N GLY A 59 0.57 -14.65 -8.38
CA GLY A 59 -0.77 -15.12 -8.03
C GLY A 59 -0.85 -16.05 -6.83
N GLY A 60 0.26 -16.26 -6.11
CA GLY A 60 0.32 -17.17 -4.96
C GLY A 60 -0.47 -16.67 -3.74
N ALA A 61 -0.82 -17.60 -2.85
CA ALA A 61 -1.41 -17.27 -1.56
C ALA A 61 -0.34 -16.74 -0.60
N VAL A 62 -0.57 -15.55 -0.03
CA VAL A 62 0.29 -14.95 0.99
C VAL A 62 -0.39 -15.06 2.34
N THR A 63 0.31 -15.65 3.32
CA THR A 63 -0.18 -15.78 4.71
C THR A 63 0.59 -14.83 5.61
N LEU A 64 -0.14 -13.97 6.33
CA LEU A 64 0.44 -13.14 7.40
C LEU A 64 0.29 -13.88 8.73
N HIS A 65 1.40 -14.17 9.39
CA HIS A 65 1.41 -14.80 10.71
C HIS A 65 1.31 -13.74 11.80
N THR A 66 0.30 -13.85 12.67
CA THR A 66 0.06 -12.90 13.77
C THR A 66 -0.25 -13.61 15.08
N ASP A 67 0.32 -14.81 15.28
CA ASP A 67 0.15 -15.60 16.50
C ASP A 67 1.21 -15.25 17.56
N GLU A 68 1.02 -15.71 18.78
CA GLU A 68 1.91 -15.40 19.92
C GLU A 68 3.37 -15.85 19.69
N ARG A 69 3.58 -16.92 18.91
CA ARG A 69 4.92 -17.44 18.60
C ARG A 69 5.56 -16.70 17.43
N ARG A 70 4.76 -16.03 16.59
CA ARG A 70 5.15 -15.28 15.40
C ARG A 70 4.41 -13.94 15.34
N PRO A 71 4.69 -13.02 16.29
CA PRO A 71 4.02 -11.74 16.30
C PRO A 71 4.46 -10.91 15.09
N SER A 72 3.50 -10.33 14.38
CA SER A 72 3.75 -9.30 13.38
C SER A 72 3.58 -7.92 14.02
N TYR A 73 4.51 -7.01 13.73
CA TYR A 73 4.51 -5.66 14.27
C TYR A 73 4.96 -4.65 13.23
N LEU A 74 4.46 -3.42 13.36
CA LEU A 74 4.96 -2.26 12.62
C LEU A 74 5.88 -1.47 13.54
N LEU A 75 7.14 -1.30 13.15
CA LEU A 75 8.08 -0.45 13.88
C LEU A 75 7.91 1.00 13.43
N LEU A 76 7.54 1.88 14.37
CA LEU A 76 7.33 3.30 14.12
C LEU A 76 8.32 4.14 14.94
N PRO A 77 9.08 5.06 14.31
CA PRO A 77 9.93 6.01 15.03
C PRO A 77 9.06 7.15 15.59
N VAL A 78 8.35 6.90 16.70
CA VAL A 78 7.49 7.90 17.33
C VAL A 78 8.36 9.02 17.93
N ILE A 79 8.09 10.26 17.52
CA ILE A 79 8.74 11.48 18.03
C ILE A 79 7.75 12.16 19.00
N PRO A 80 8.10 12.33 20.30
CA PRO A 80 7.26 13.03 21.28
C PRO A 80 7.07 14.52 21.02
#